data_AF-A0AAN6VLM2-F1
#
_entry.id   AF-A0AAN6VLM2-F1
#
_cell.length_a   1.000
_cell.length_b   1.000
_cell.length_c   1.000
_cell.angle_alpha   90.00
_cell.angle_beta   90.00
_cell.angle_gamma   90.00
#
_symmetry.space_group_name_H-M   'P 1'
#
loop_
_entity.id
_entity.type
_entity.pdbx_description
1 polymer ?
#
loop_
_entity_poly.entity_id
_entity_poly.type
_entity_poly.pdbx_seq_one_letter_code
_entity_poly.pdbx_strand_id
1 'polypeptide(L)'
;MATDTAAGFPCALTLDLPFPDARLASVALQALRVDKELSSLVKRDLSAVASEGSSDPTVLRIEYSAATNRMLRVAVNSFLESLALVLEVQEELDVDVVEARQGQEKSG
;
A
#
# COMPACT_ATOMS: atom_id res chain seq x y z
N MET A 1 11.47 17.02 9.76
CA MET A 1 11.68 15.75 9.05
C MET A 1 12.86 15.04 9.72
N ALA A 2 12.61 14.36 10.84
CA ALA A 2 13.65 13.63 11.57
C ALA A 2 13.84 12.28 10.87
N THR A 3 15.04 12.04 10.36
CA THR A 3 15.40 10.83 9.61
C THR A 3 15.55 9.65 10.58
N ASP A 4 14.74 8.60 10.40
CA ASP A 4 14.73 7.36 11.21
C ASP A 4 16.06 6.57 11.12
N THR A 5 17.03 7.07 10.34
CA THR A 5 18.41 6.58 10.26
C THR A 5 19.12 6.61 11.62
N ALA A 6 18.74 7.50 12.54
CA ALA A 6 19.32 7.55 13.88
C ALA A 6 18.82 6.43 14.82
N ALA A 7 17.72 5.75 14.48
CA ALA A 7 17.04 4.79 15.37
C ALA A 7 17.36 3.31 15.08
N GLY A 8 18.41 3.00 14.30
CA GLY A 8 18.81 1.63 13.99
C GLY A 8 18.13 1.02 12.75
N PHE A 9 17.46 1.83 11.94
CA PHE A 9 16.78 1.41 10.69
C PHE A 9 17.39 2.13 9.48
N PRO A 10 18.58 1.72 9.00
CA PRO A 10 19.29 2.40 7.91
C PRO A 10 18.66 2.19 6.52
N CYS A 11 17.77 1.20 6.36
CA CYS A 11 17.15 0.87 5.08
C CYS A 11 15.71 1.37 5.05
N ALA A 12 15.36 2.23 4.08
CA ALA A 12 14.00 2.73 3.90
C ALA A 12 13.50 2.48 2.48
N LEU A 13 12.19 2.28 2.34
CA LEU A 13 11.50 2.10 1.06
C LEU A 13 10.10 2.69 1.16
N THR A 14 9.70 3.46 0.15
CA THR A 14 8.33 3.96 0.01
C THR A 14 7.71 3.38 -1.25
N LEU A 15 6.48 2.88 -1.13
CA LEU A 15 5.68 2.35 -2.23
C LEU A 15 4.38 3.14 -2.31
N ASP A 16 4.07 3.64 -3.50
CA ASP A 16 2.82 4.33 -3.79
C ASP A 16 2.00 3.48 -4.77
N LEU A 17 0.83 3.03 -4.33
CA LEU A 17 -0.06 2.16 -5.09
C LEU A 17 -1.33 2.91 -5.46
N PRO A 18 -1.53 3.27 -6.74
CA PRO A 18 -2.75 3.93 -7.17
C PRO A 18 -3.90 2.94 -7.23
N PHE A 19 -5.02 3.29 -6.62
CA PHE A 19 -6.30 2.59 -6.72
C PHE A 19 -7.24 3.33 -7.68
N PRO A 20 -8.20 2.62 -8.29
CA PRO A 20 -9.21 3.26 -9.11
C PRO A 20 -10.02 4.29 -8.31
N ASP A 21 -10.50 3.96 -7.12
CA ASP A 21 -11.27 4.89 -6.30
C ASP A 21 -10.72 4.99 -4.86
N ALA A 22 -11.15 6.04 -4.16
CA ALA A 22 -10.73 6.27 -2.78
C ALA A 22 -11.33 5.26 -1.78
N ARG A 23 -12.45 4.63 -2.14
CA ARG A 23 -13.11 3.62 -1.30
C ARG A 23 -12.27 2.34 -1.27
N LEU A 24 -11.84 1.84 -2.42
CA LEU A 24 -10.97 0.69 -2.60
C LEU A 24 -9.63 0.93 -1.91
N ALA A 25 -9.03 2.12 -2.05
CA ALA A 25 -7.83 2.49 -1.31
C ALA A 25 -8.05 2.42 0.21
N SER A 26 -9.18 2.94 0.70
CA SER A 26 -9.52 2.92 2.13
C SER A 26 -9.79 1.52 2.65
N VAL A 27 -10.51 0.68 1.89
CA VAL A 27 -10.80 -0.72 2.23
C VAL A 27 -9.50 -1.52 2.28
N ALA A 28 -8.64 -1.38 1.28
CA ALA A 28 -7.33 -2.05 1.26
C ALA A 28 -6.46 -1.61 2.45
N LEU A 29 -6.43 -0.31 2.75
CA LEU A 29 -5.75 0.22 3.93
C LEU A 29 -6.26 -0.41 5.22
N GLN A 30 -7.58 -0.51 5.40
CA GLN A 30 -8.17 -1.09 6.60
C GLN A 30 -7.88 -2.58 6.74
N ALA A 31 -7.95 -3.34 5.65
CA ALA A 31 -7.61 -4.76 5.64
C ALA A 31 -6.13 -5.00 6.01
N LEU A 32 -5.21 -4.28 5.35
CA LEU A 32 -3.76 -4.46 5.50
C LEU A 32 -3.20 -3.90 6.82
N ARG A 33 -3.91 -2.99 7.49
CA ARG A 33 -3.47 -2.42 8.78
C ARG A 33 -3.55 -3.39 9.95
N VAL A 34 -4.38 -4.44 9.86
CA VAL A 34 -4.55 -5.41 10.95
C VAL A 34 -3.33 -6.33 11.06
N ASP A 35 -2.64 -6.56 9.94
CA ASP A 35 -1.40 -7.33 9.92
C ASP A 35 -0.27 -6.52 10.53
N LYS A 36 0.16 -6.92 11.73
CA LYS A 36 1.35 -6.36 12.36
C LYS A 36 2.60 -7.01 11.79
N GLU A 37 3.63 -6.20 11.62
CA GLU A 37 4.96 -6.72 11.31
C GLU A 37 5.42 -7.70 12.42
N LEU A 38 5.86 -8.88 12.00
CA LEU A 38 6.27 -9.97 12.90
C LEU A 38 7.55 -9.64 13.67
N SER A 39 8.33 -8.65 13.23
CA SER A 39 9.63 -8.31 13.81
C SER A 39 9.70 -6.84 14.19
N SER A 40 10.23 -6.56 15.39
CA SER A 40 10.57 -5.20 15.84
C SER A 40 11.70 -4.55 15.04
N LEU A 41 12.35 -5.29 14.14
CA LEU A 41 13.44 -4.84 13.26
C LEU A 41 12.94 -4.27 11.93
N VAL A 42 11.61 -4.24 11.73
CA VAL A 42 10.95 -3.57 10.61
C VAL A 42 9.80 -2.71 11.16
N LYS A 43 9.73 -1.47 10.69
CA LYS A 43 8.59 -0.59 10.87
C LYS A 43 7.91 -0.41 9.52
N ARG A 44 6.58 -0.40 9.56
CA ARG A 44 5.73 -0.17 8.40
C ARG A 44 4.63 0.80 8.80
N ASP A 45 4.49 1.85 8.01
CA ASP A 45 3.41 2.81 8.11
C ASP A 45 2.61 2.77 6.81
N LEU A 46 1.28 2.69 6.92
CA LEU A 46 0.36 2.75 5.79
C LEU A 46 -0.53 3.97 5.91
N SER A 47 -0.70 4.68 4.80
CA SER A 47 -1.58 5.84 4.70
C SER A 47 -2.26 5.87 3.33
N ALA A 48 -3.48 6.39 3.27
CA ALA A 48 -4.11 6.73 2.00
C ALA A 48 -3.89 8.23 1.74
N VAL A 49 -3.28 8.55 0.61
CA VAL A 49 -2.91 9.91 0.20
C VAL A 49 -3.62 10.29 -1.09
N ALA A 50 -3.87 11.58 -1.26
CA ALA A 50 -4.43 12.12 -2.48
C ALA A 50 -3.46 11.97 -3.65
N SER A 51 -3.99 11.65 -4.83
CA SER A 51 -3.22 11.69 -6.07
C SER A 51 -2.96 13.14 -6.48
N GLU A 52 -1.84 13.40 -7.16
CA GLU A 52 -1.46 14.72 -7.66
C GLU A 52 -2.59 15.29 -8.56
N GLY A 53 -3.31 16.30 -8.05
CA GLY A 53 -4.42 16.95 -8.76
C GLY A 53 -5.83 16.49 -8.36
N SER A 54 -5.98 15.58 -7.39
CA SER A 54 -7.27 15.18 -6.83
C SER A 54 -7.31 15.42 -5.32
N SER A 55 -8.48 15.76 -4.76
CA SER A 55 -8.67 15.77 -3.30
C SER A 55 -8.86 14.38 -2.72
N ASP A 56 -9.12 13.38 -3.58
CA ASP A 56 -9.56 12.07 -3.14
C ASP A 56 -8.34 11.17 -2.85
N PRO A 57 -8.31 10.48 -1.68
CA PRO A 57 -7.19 9.64 -1.27
C PRO A 57 -7.20 8.31 -2.01
N THR A 58 -6.82 8.33 -3.29
CA THR A 58 -6.80 7.16 -4.17
C THR A 58 -5.46 6.42 -4.18
N VAL A 59 -4.42 6.94 -3.52
CA VAL A 59 -3.10 6.31 -3.50
C VAL A 59 -2.85 5.71 -2.12
N LEU A 60 -2.58 4.41 -2.05
CA LEU A 60 -2.10 3.76 -0.83
C LEU A 60 -0.59 3.91 -0.77
N ARG A 61 -0.11 4.70 0.19
CA ARG A 61 1.31 4.88 0.50
C ARG A 61 1.73 3.94 1.61
N ILE A 62 2.82 3.21 1.38
CA ILE A 62 3.46 2.34 2.35
C ILE A 62 4.90 2.79 2.55
N GLU A 63 5.25 3.07 3.79
CA GLU A 63 6.58 3.50 4.21
C GLU A 63 7.21 2.43 5.10
N TYR A 64 8.32 1.88 4.64
CA TYR A 64 9.09 0.88 5.36
C TYR A 64 10.39 1.47 5.88
N SER A 65 10.75 1.08 7.11
CA SER A 65 12.07 1.29 7.70
C SER A 65 12.54 -0.01 8.34
N ALA A 66 13.74 -0.49 7.98
CA ALA A 66 14.27 -1.78 8.41
C ALA A 66 15.72 -1.69 8.86
N ALA A 67 16.10 -2.55 9.81
CA ALA A 67 17.48 -2.67 10.29
C ALA A 67 18.45 -3.16 9.19
N THR A 68 17.98 -3.99 8.26
CA THR A 68 18.78 -4.50 7.14
C THR A 68 17.94 -4.66 5.88
N ASN A 69 18.61 -4.64 4.71
CA ASN A 69 17.98 -4.97 3.43
C ASN A 69 17.34 -6.37 3.41
N ARG A 70 17.91 -7.33 4.15
CA ARG A 70 17.35 -8.68 4.26
C ARG A 70 15.98 -8.65 4.93
N MET A 71 15.85 -7.90 6.03
CA MET A 71 14.59 -7.74 6.75
C MET A 71 13.57 -6.98 5.92
N LEU A 72 14.00 -5.92 5.25
CA LEU A 72 13.16 -5.16 4.32
C LEU A 72 12.58 -6.06 3.23
N ARG A 73 13.42 -6.88 2.57
CA ARG A 73 12.97 -7.79 1.52
C ARG A 73 11.95 -8.81 2.03
N VAL A 74 12.18 -9.40 3.20
CA VAL A 74 11.26 -10.39 3.77
C VAL A 74 9.90 -9.74 4.08
N ALA A 75 9.89 -8.58 4.74
CA ALA A 75 8.66 -7.88 5.09
C ALA A 75 7.86 -7.42 3.86
N VAL A 76 8.55 -6.84 2.88
CA VAL A 76 7.92 -6.37 1.64
C VAL A 76 7.32 -7.53 0.85
N ASN A 77 8.02 -8.66 0.74
CA ASN A 77 7.49 -9.83 0.02
C ASN A 77 6.20 -10.37 0.67
N SER A 78 6.19 -10.57 2.00
CA SER A 78 4.99 -11.03 2.70
C SER A 78 3.84 -10.03 2.62
N PHE A 79 4.16 -8.74 2.59
CA PHE A 79 3.14 -7.70 2.40
C PHE A 79 2.53 -7.74 1.00
N LEU A 80 3.35 -7.92 -0.04
CA LEU A 80 2.86 -7.99 -1.42
C LEU A 80 1.96 -9.23 -1.64
N GLU A 81 2.25 -10.34 -0.96
CA GLU A 81 1.35 -11.52 -0.95
C GLU A 81 0.00 -11.19 -0.32
N SER A 82 0.00 -10.48 0.81
CA SER A 82 -1.23 -10.06 1.50
C SER A 82 -2.02 -9.04 0.68
N LEU A 83 -1.32 -8.10 0.03
CA LEU A 83 -1.90 -7.12 -0.88
C LEU A 83 -2.53 -7.80 -2.10
N ALA A 84 -1.87 -8.78 -2.70
CA ALA A 84 -2.40 -9.50 -3.85
C ALA A 84 -3.75 -10.16 -3.51
N LEU A 85 -3.86 -10.80 -2.34
CA LEU A 85 -5.11 -11.37 -1.86
C LEU A 85 -6.21 -10.31 -1.70
N VAL A 86 -5.88 -9.15 -1.12
CA VAL A 86 -6.85 -8.05 -0.95
C VAL A 86 -7.32 -7.54 -2.31
N LEU A 87 -6.41 -7.36 -3.26
CA LEU A 87 -6.75 -6.90 -4.61
C LEU A 87 -7.61 -7.92 -5.38
N GLU A 88 -7.31 -9.21 -5.28
CA GLU A 88 -8.11 -10.29 -5.88
C GLU A 88 -9.54 -10.29 -5.32
N VAL A 89 -9.69 -10.15 -4.00
CA VAL A 89 -11.01 -10.05 -3.36
C VAL A 89 -11.75 -8.78 -3.81
N GLN A 90 -11.05 -7.65 -3.95
CA GLN A 90 -11.65 -6.42 -4.45
C GLN A 90 -12.07 -6.54 -5.92
N GLU A 91 -11.30 -7.24 -6.76
CA GLU A 91 -11.68 -7.49 -8.16
C GLU A 91 -12.95 -8.33 -8.27
N GLU A 92 -13.05 -9.41 -7.50
CA GLU A 92 -14.21 -10.32 -7.52
C GLU A 92 -15.47 -9.73 -6.88
N LEU A 93 -15.33 -8.84 -5.88
CA LEU A 93 -16.47 -8.28 -5.15
C LEU A 93 -16.89 -6.89 -5.61
N ASP A 94 -15.99 -6.11 -6.21
CA ASP A 94 -16.24 -4.74 -6.68
C ASP A 94 -16.20 -4.63 -8.22
N VAL A 95 -16.73 -5.65 -8.91
CA VAL A 95 -16.78 -5.76 -10.39
C VAL A 95 -17.30 -4.48 -11.05
N ASP A 96 -18.36 -3.88 -10.50
CA ASP A 96 -19.01 -2.68 -11.05
C ASP A 96 -18.06 -1.46 -11.12
N VAL A 97 -17.09 -1.36 -10.20
CA VAL A 97 -16.11 -0.27 -10.16
C VAL A 97 -14.96 -0.54 -11.14
N VAL A 98 -14.53 -1.80 -11.24
CA VAL A 98 -13.44 -2.22 -12.12
C VAL A 98 -13.87 -2.09 -13.60
N GLU A 99 -15.07 -2.54 -13.94
CA GLU A 99 -15.60 -2.44 -15.31
C GLU A 99 -15.83 -0.99 -15.75
N ALA A 100 -16.33 -0.12 -14.84
CA ALA A 100 -16.54 1.29 -15.14
C ALA A 100 -15.24 2.03 -15.54
N ARG A 101 -14.09 1.61 -15.01
CA ARG A 101 -12.77 2.19 -15.30
C ARG A 101 -12.11 1.58 -16.53
N GLN A 102 -12.20 0.26 -16.72
CA GLN A 102 -11.72 -0.40 -17.95
C GLN A 102 -12.48 0.10 -19.19
N GLY A 103 -13.76 0.46 -19.05
CA GLY A 103 -14.54 1.10 -20.10
C GLY A 103 -14.07 2.52 -20.45
N GLN A 104 -13.53 3.27 -19.48
CA GLN A 104 -12.99 4.61 -19.68
C GLN A 104 -11.61 4.59 -20.36
N GLU A 105 -10.76 3.60 -20.05
CA GLU A 105 -9.45 3.44 -20.71
C GLU A 105 -9.57 2.98 -22.17
N LYS A 106 -10.61 2.22 -22.54
CA LYS A 106 -10.83 1.79 -23.93
C LYS A 106 -11.43 2.86 -24.85
N SER A 107 -11.88 3.98 -24.31
CA SER A 107 -12.49 5.08 -25.08
C SER A 107 -11.55 6.28 -25.30
N GLY A 108 -10.30 6.19 -24.85
CA GLY A 108 -9.26 7.22 -25.01
C GLY A 108 -8.31 6.95 -26.17
#